data_AF-A0AAD6YF03-F1
#
_entry.id   AF-A0AAD6YF03-F1
#
_cell.length_a   1.000
_cell.length_b   1.000
_cell.length_c   1.000
_cell.angle_alpha   90.00
_cell.angle_beta   90.00
_cell.angle_gamma   90.00
#
_symmetry.space_group_name_H-M   'P 1'
#
loop_
_entity.id
_entity.type
_entity.pdbx_description
1 polymer ?
#
loop_
_entity_poly.entity_id
_entity_poly.type
_entity_poly.pdbx_seq_one_letter_code
_entity_poly.pdbx_strand_id
1 'polypeptide(L)'
;MVFHLTRLPNELVLLIIRAACHPNYDDVTAQRPSYATAVSLASVSHAIRSATMPYLLHTVVLASSPQVLSFIDSVLLQQKLCASASPLALDYASLVHRFWSTECWEASERDPPQYRVHYAALYAIIRGVDSLGLNAHSLHLLYNGLSSLGADPQNDWKCRHVTLAGYPRWKPLTSCWEGIAFLSHITHLTLWIPTHNRPWLPPAPDCTLVPRVIQEVPLSSLPNLTHLAFSFLPDHRLIRHMVDGTDIFRMSSHMLAYVLPDSVDSGPSVFREWALSDDFLVNGVVQTVDAIGCIGRWDLSWEFPFMQGEPDAIWSEVDRLRANNSD
;
A
#
# COMPACT_ATOMS: atom_id res chain seq x y z
N MET A 1 22.86 -11.65 -33.32
CA MET A 1 21.85 -10.89 -34.07
C MET A 1 21.59 -9.60 -33.32
N VAL A 2 21.72 -8.43 -33.94
CA VAL A 2 21.54 -7.12 -33.26
C VAL A 2 20.11 -6.65 -33.47
N PHE A 3 19.38 -6.38 -32.38
CA PHE A 3 18.02 -5.85 -32.42
C PHE A 3 18.04 -4.33 -32.27
N HIS A 4 17.48 -3.61 -33.24
CA HIS A 4 17.48 -2.14 -33.23
C HIS A 4 16.13 -1.61 -32.74
N LEU A 5 16.07 -1.24 -31.45
CA LEU A 5 14.87 -0.69 -30.82
C LEU A 5 14.34 0.56 -31.55
N THR A 6 15.23 1.38 -32.11
CA THR A 6 14.92 2.64 -32.80
C THR A 6 14.23 2.48 -34.15
N ARG A 7 14.15 1.25 -34.69
CA ARG A 7 13.43 0.96 -35.93
C ARG A 7 11.97 0.58 -35.72
N LEU A 8 11.55 0.44 -34.47
CA LEU A 8 10.17 0.12 -34.12
C LEU A 8 9.32 1.39 -34.08
N PRO A 9 8.01 1.29 -34.38
CA PRO A 9 7.04 2.32 -34.02
C PRO A 9 7.09 2.66 -32.54
N ASN A 10 6.85 3.94 -32.21
CA ASN A 10 6.92 4.44 -30.83
C ASN A 10 5.99 3.67 -29.89
N GLU A 11 4.82 3.25 -30.37
CA GLU A 11 3.84 2.48 -29.62
C GLU A 11 4.41 1.12 -29.19
N LEU A 12 5.14 0.45 -30.08
CA LEU A 12 5.80 -0.83 -29.75
C LEU A 12 6.96 -0.63 -28.77
N VAL A 13 7.75 0.45 -28.91
CA VAL A 13 8.81 0.79 -27.96
C VAL A 13 8.24 1.02 -26.57
N LEU A 14 7.15 1.79 -26.46
CA LEU A 14 6.48 2.05 -25.19
C LEU A 14 5.87 0.78 -24.59
N LEU A 15 5.31 -0.12 -25.39
CA LEU A 15 4.83 -1.42 -24.91
C LEU A 15 5.97 -2.29 -24.37
N ILE A 16 7.13 -2.32 -25.04
CA ILE A 16 8.32 -3.03 -24.56
C ILE A 16 8.81 -2.44 -23.24
N ILE A 17 8.89 -1.11 -23.15
CA ILE A 17 9.30 -0.40 -21.93
C ILE A 17 8.32 -0.72 -20.80
N ARG A 18 7.01 -0.62 -21.04
CA ARG A 18 5.98 -0.93 -20.06
C ARG A 18 6.08 -2.37 -19.58
N ALA A 19 6.24 -3.33 -20.50
CA ALA A 19 6.43 -4.73 -20.15
C ALA A 19 7.71 -4.96 -19.33
N ALA A 20 8.81 -4.29 -19.66
CA ALA A 20 10.07 -4.39 -18.93
C ALA A 20 10.02 -3.77 -17.52
N CYS A 21 9.11 -2.81 -17.29
CA CYS A 21 8.84 -2.23 -15.98
C CYS A 21 7.94 -3.10 -15.10
N HIS A 22 7.33 -4.17 -15.64
CA HIS A 22 6.60 -5.10 -14.80
C HIS A 22 7.59 -5.95 -14.01
N PRO A 23 7.49 -5.97 -12.67
CA PRO A 23 8.31 -6.85 -11.84
C PRO A 23 8.07 -8.31 -12.21
N ASN A 24 9.15 -9.08 -12.40
CA ASN A 24 9.04 -10.52 -12.63
C ASN A 24 8.92 -11.26 -11.29
N TYR A 25 7.82 -11.98 -11.09
CA TYR A 25 7.54 -12.80 -9.90
C TYR A 25 7.62 -14.31 -10.17
N ASP A 26 7.91 -14.72 -11.40
CA ASP A 26 7.93 -16.14 -11.79
C ASP A 26 9.13 -16.88 -11.20
N ASP A 27 10.18 -16.15 -10.82
CA ASP A 27 11.33 -16.72 -10.14
C ASP A 27 11.05 -16.83 -8.64
N VAL A 28 10.42 -17.93 -8.25
CA VAL A 28 10.15 -18.30 -6.85
C VAL A 28 11.44 -18.39 -6.01
N THR A 29 12.61 -18.51 -6.67
CA THR A 29 13.93 -18.49 -6.01
C THR A 29 14.48 -17.08 -5.84
N ALA A 30 14.08 -16.14 -6.70
CA ALA A 30 14.36 -14.73 -6.52
C ALA A 30 13.51 -14.22 -5.35
N GLN A 31 14.17 -14.00 -4.22
CA GLN A 31 13.54 -13.51 -2.99
C GLN A 31 12.76 -12.19 -3.18
N ARG A 32 12.94 -11.48 -4.31
CA ARG A 32 12.24 -10.25 -4.66
C ARG A 32 12.05 -10.09 -6.16
N PRO A 33 10.96 -9.42 -6.58
CA PRO A 33 10.81 -8.99 -7.96
C PRO A 33 11.98 -8.12 -8.41
N SER A 34 12.56 -8.47 -9.56
CA SER A 34 13.69 -7.75 -10.14
C SER A 34 13.21 -6.70 -11.15
N TYR A 35 13.67 -5.47 -10.98
CA TYR A 35 13.53 -4.38 -11.96
C TYR A 35 14.75 -4.23 -12.86
N ALA A 36 15.64 -5.24 -12.91
CA ALA A 36 16.92 -5.15 -13.61
C ALA A 36 16.78 -4.76 -15.09
N THR A 37 15.75 -5.27 -15.77
CA THR A 37 15.47 -4.95 -17.17
C THR A 37 15.09 -3.48 -17.33
N ALA A 38 14.15 -2.96 -16.53
CA ALA A 38 13.76 -1.55 -16.56
C ALA A 38 14.94 -0.63 -16.24
N VAL A 39 15.74 -0.95 -15.22
CA VAL A 39 16.94 -0.18 -14.85
C VAL A 39 17.95 -0.16 -15.99
N SER A 40 18.14 -1.29 -16.65
CA SER A 40 19.03 -1.40 -17.82
C SER A 40 18.51 -0.61 -19.02
N LEU A 41 17.19 -0.57 -19.24
CA LEU A 41 16.61 0.30 -20.28
C LEU A 41 16.80 1.78 -19.92
N ALA A 42 16.53 2.17 -18.68
CA ALA A 42 16.67 3.55 -18.22
C ALA A 42 18.12 4.08 -18.27
N SER A 43 19.13 3.22 -18.41
CA SER A 43 20.53 3.61 -18.57
C SER A 43 20.98 3.75 -20.04
N VAL A 44 20.17 3.33 -21.02
CA VAL A 44 20.56 3.36 -22.45
C VAL A 44 20.71 4.79 -22.98
N SER A 45 19.74 5.66 -22.70
CA SER A 45 19.75 7.04 -23.15
C SER A 45 18.77 7.89 -22.33
N HIS A 46 18.90 9.21 -22.41
CA HIS A 46 17.95 10.14 -21.80
C HIS A 46 16.50 9.88 -22.26
N ALA A 47 16.26 9.72 -23.56
CA ALA A 47 14.91 9.52 -24.09
C ALA A 47 14.27 8.22 -23.55
N ILE A 48 15.05 7.14 -23.50
CA ILE A 48 14.57 5.88 -22.91
C ILE A 48 14.34 6.04 -21.41
N ARG A 49 15.25 6.72 -20.69
CA ARG A 49 15.05 7.04 -19.27
C ARG A 49 13.73 7.77 -19.03
N SER A 50 13.47 8.87 -19.73
CA SER A 50 12.25 9.65 -19.58
C SER A 50 10.99 8.84 -19.90
N ALA A 51 11.07 7.89 -20.84
CA ALA A 51 9.97 6.99 -21.16
C ALA A 51 9.78 5.86 -20.12
N THR A 52 10.87 5.33 -19.55
CA THR A 52 10.84 4.21 -18.60
C THR A 52 10.42 4.62 -17.19
N MET A 53 10.92 5.77 -16.72
CA MET A 53 10.79 6.19 -15.33
C MET A 53 9.33 6.36 -14.85
N PRO A 54 8.37 6.88 -15.64
CA PRO A 54 6.97 6.93 -15.24
C PRO A 54 6.39 5.54 -14.92
N TYR A 55 6.71 4.52 -15.71
CA TYR A 55 6.24 3.16 -15.45
C TYR A 55 6.95 2.51 -14.27
N LEU A 56 8.25 2.77 -14.11
CA LEU A 56 9.06 2.21 -13.03
C LEU A 56 8.69 2.80 -11.66
N LEU A 57 8.41 4.10 -11.60
CA LEU A 57 8.08 4.81 -10.36
C LEU A 57 6.58 4.81 -10.03
N HIS A 58 5.71 4.37 -10.96
CA HIS A 58 4.28 4.34 -10.76
C HIS A 58 3.90 3.66 -9.42
N THR A 59 4.56 2.55 -9.08
CA THR A 59 4.34 1.83 -7.83
C THR A 59 5.68 1.56 -7.14
N VAL A 60 5.89 2.23 -6.01
CA VAL A 60 7.12 2.12 -5.20
C VAL A 60 6.85 1.26 -3.99
N VAL A 61 7.58 0.16 -3.83
CA VAL A 61 7.47 -0.76 -2.69
C VAL A 61 8.82 -0.87 -1.98
N LEU A 62 8.85 -0.43 -0.72
CA LEU A 62 10.06 -0.34 0.10
C LEU A 62 9.94 -1.28 1.29
N ALA A 63 10.59 -2.42 1.17
CA ALA A 63 10.42 -3.54 2.08
C ALA A 63 11.36 -3.48 3.30
N SER A 64 12.35 -2.58 3.34
CA SER A 64 13.28 -2.45 4.47
C SER A 64 13.77 -1.02 4.71
N SER A 65 14.23 -0.71 5.93
CA SER A 65 14.78 0.63 6.26
C SER A 65 15.89 1.08 5.29
N PRO A 66 16.88 0.24 4.90
CA PRO A 66 17.89 0.66 3.92
C PRO A 66 17.31 1.07 2.56
N GLN A 67 16.21 0.46 2.12
CA GLN A 67 15.54 0.84 0.88
C GLN A 67 14.80 2.18 1.03
N VAL A 68 14.16 2.41 2.17
CA VAL A 68 13.54 3.71 2.49
C VAL A 68 14.57 4.83 2.45
N LEU A 69 15.72 4.63 3.11
CA LEU A 69 16.81 5.61 3.10
C LEU A 69 17.35 5.84 1.68
N SER A 70 17.62 4.77 0.92
CA SER A 70 18.11 4.88 -0.46
C SER A 70 17.12 5.59 -1.40
N PHE A 71 15.82 5.37 -1.19
CA PHE A 71 14.77 6.05 -1.94
C PHE A 71 14.74 7.54 -1.61
N ILE A 72 14.84 7.91 -0.32
CA ILE A 72 14.89 9.30 0.13
C ILE A 72 16.13 10.01 -0.43
N ASP A 73 17.30 9.37 -0.39
CA ASP A 73 18.52 9.92 -1.00
C ASP A 73 18.35 10.16 -2.49
N SER A 74 17.65 9.26 -3.18
CA SER A 74 17.31 9.41 -4.60
C SER A 74 16.37 10.59 -4.83
N VAL A 75 15.36 10.79 -3.98
CA VAL A 75 14.45 11.94 -4.05
C VAL A 75 15.22 13.25 -3.84
N LEU A 76 16.08 13.31 -2.83
CA LEU A 76 16.91 14.49 -2.55
C LEU A 76 17.88 14.79 -3.70
N LEU A 77 18.45 13.75 -4.33
CA LEU A 77 19.27 13.92 -5.53
C LEU A 77 18.46 14.50 -6.68
N GLN A 78 17.25 13.99 -6.93
CA GLN A 78 16.39 14.50 -8.00
C GLN A 78 15.95 15.94 -7.77
N GLN A 79 15.65 16.34 -6.54
CA GLN A 79 15.38 17.73 -6.19
C GLN A 79 16.56 18.65 -6.55
N LYS A 80 17.80 18.22 -6.27
CA LYS A 80 19.02 18.96 -6.68
C LYS A 80 19.19 19.02 -8.20
N LEU A 81 18.87 17.94 -8.91
CA LEU A 81 18.92 17.89 -10.37
C LEU A 81 17.87 18.82 -11.00
N CYS A 82 16.64 18.83 -10.47
CA CYS A 82 15.59 19.77 -10.87
C CYS A 82 16.03 21.23 -10.65
N ALA A 83 16.60 21.54 -9.48
CA ALA A 83 17.08 22.88 -9.16
C ALA A 83 18.21 23.37 -10.09
N SER A 84 19.00 22.45 -10.65
CA SER A 84 20.08 22.74 -11.61
C SER A 84 19.64 22.62 -13.07
N ALA A 85 18.34 22.41 -13.34
CA ALA A 85 17.79 22.17 -14.67
C ALA A 85 18.55 21.07 -15.45
N SER A 86 19.00 20.03 -14.72
CA SER A 86 19.71 18.92 -15.33
C SER A 86 18.81 18.19 -16.32
N PRO A 87 19.32 17.75 -17.48
CA PRO A 87 18.54 16.88 -18.37
C PRO A 87 18.16 15.55 -17.69
N LEU A 88 18.85 15.14 -16.62
CA LEU A 88 18.52 13.91 -15.90
C LEU A 88 17.46 14.11 -14.81
N ALA A 89 16.98 15.34 -14.63
CA ALA A 89 16.01 15.70 -13.61
C ALA A 89 14.65 15.05 -13.90
N LEU A 90 14.06 14.47 -12.86
CA LEU A 90 12.73 13.88 -12.88
C LEU A 90 11.99 14.35 -11.64
N ASP A 91 10.74 14.78 -11.83
CA ASP A 91 9.87 15.10 -10.71
C ASP A 91 9.28 13.81 -10.13
N TYR A 92 9.98 13.20 -9.16
CA TYR A 92 9.51 11.96 -8.55
C TYR A 92 8.12 12.10 -7.92
N ALA A 93 7.77 13.27 -7.40
CA ALA A 93 6.48 13.47 -6.73
C ALA A 93 5.29 13.33 -7.70
N SER A 94 5.46 13.68 -8.98
CA SER A 94 4.41 13.51 -9.99
C SER A 94 4.40 12.15 -10.67
N LEU A 95 5.43 11.32 -10.47
CA LEU A 95 5.55 10.00 -11.09
C LEU A 95 5.13 8.85 -10.16
N VAL A 96 5.13 9.07 -8.85
CA VAL A 96 4.75 8.05 -7.86
C VAL A 96 3.26 8.11 -7.60
N HIS A 97 2.54 7.09 -8.06
CA HIS A 97 1.09 6.98 -7.88
C HIS A 97 0.72 6.08 -6.70
N ARG A 98 1.53 5.06 -6.41
CA ARG A 98 1.27 4.10 -5.35
C ARG A 98 2.53 3.91 -4.53
N PHE A 99 2.45 4.01 -3.22
CA PHE A 99 3.60 3.90 -2.32
C PHE A 99 3.32 2.88 -1.23
N TRP A 100 4.23 1.94 -1.03
CA TRP A 100 4.19 0.94 0.04
C TRP A 100 5.47 0.95 0.86
N SER A 101 5.35 0.85 2.19
CA SER A 101 6.48 0.51 3.06
C SER A 101 6.14 -0.60 4.06
N THR A 102 6.97 -1.66 4.07
CA THR A 102 6.77 -2.85 4.90
C THR A 102 7.50 -2.77 6.24
N GLU A 103 8.82 -2.59 6.22
CA GLU A 103 9.59 -2.59 7.46
C GLU A 103 10.56 -1.41 7.48
N CYS A 104 10.19 -0.36 8.18
CA CYS A 104 11.09 0.70 8.56
C CYS A 104 10.94 0.92 10.05
N TRP A 105 12.03 0.85 10.79
CA TRP A 105 12.03 1.11 12.23
C TRP A 105 12.38 2.57 12.48
N GLU A 106 11.67 3.20 13.42
CA GLU A 106 11.97 4.57 13.83
C GLU A 106 13.38 4.62 14.44
N ALA A 107 14.21 5.52 13.93
CA ALA A 107 15.58 5.68 14.40
C ALA A 107 15.59 6.18 15.85
N SER A 108 16.36 5.51 16.70
CA SER A 108 16.66 5.93 18.06
C SER A 108 17.60 7.13 18.06
N GLU A 109 17.57 7.94 19.12
CA GLU A 109 18.55 9.01 19.33
C GLU A 109 20.00 8.51 19.33
N ARG A 110 20.19 7.24 19.71
CA ARG A 110 21.50 6.57 19.73
C ARG A 110 21.96 6.09 18.35
N ASP A 111 21.05 6.06 17.37
CA ASP A 111 21.39 5.58 16.05
C ASP A 111 22.27 6.59 15.31
N PRO A 112 23.26 6.11 14.53
CA PRO A 112 24.10 6.98 13.71
C PRO A 112 23.27 7.88 12.76
N PRO A 113 23.73 9.11 12.46
CA PRO A 113 22.99 10.07 11.64
C PRO A 113 22.54 9.54 10.27
N GLN A 114 23.29 8.63 9.65
CA GLN A 114 22.95 8.03 8.36
C GLN A 114 21.69 7.16 8.38
N TYR A 115 21.20 6.77 9.56
CA TYR A 115 19.93 6.04 9.69
C TYR A 115 18.74 6.97 9.92
N ARG A 116 18.96 8.29 10.00
CA ARG A 116 17.89 9.27 10.21
C ARG A 116 17.16 9.51 8.89
N VAL A 117 15.84 9.33 8.93
CA VAL A 117 14.94 9.52 7.80
C VAL A 117 14.70 11.01 7.56
N HIS A 118 14.86 11.49 6.33
CA HIS A 118 14.50 12.85 5.95
C HIS A 118 13.00 12.97 5.67
N TYR A 119 12.19 13.02 6.73
CA TYR A 119 10.73 12.95 6.65
C TYR A 119 10.08 13.98 5.72
N ALA A 120 10.60 15.20 5.63
CA ALA A 120 10.07 16.22 4.71
C ALA A 120 10.22 15.84 3.22
N ALA A 121 11.29 15.11 2.87
CA ALA A 121 11.50 14.67 1.50
C ALA A 121 10.54 13.53 1.15
N LEU A 122 10.27 12.65 2.13
CA LEU A 122 9.29 11.58 1.98
C LEU A 122 7.86 12.16 1.90
N TYR A 123 7.51 13.11 2.77
CA TYR A 123 6.21 13.80 2.77
C TYR A 123 5.88 14.38 1.39
N ALA A 124 6.86 15.05 0.76
CA ALA A 124 6.70 15.62 -0.58
C ALA A 124 6.28 14.60 -1.65
N ILE A 125 6.63 13.32 -1.47
CA ILE A 125 6.18 12.21 -2.32
C ILE A 125 4.82 11.70 -1.85
N ILE A 126 4.71 11.26 -0.59
CA ILE A 126 3.52 10.52 -0.13
C ILE A 126 2.25 11.37 -0.05
N ARG A 127 2.34 12.70 0.03
CA ARG A 127 1.15 13.57 0.02
C ARG A 127 0.38 13.54 -1.30
N GLY A 128 1.08 13.21 -2.40
CA GLY A 128 0.57 13.29 -3.77
C GLY A 128 0.20 11.96 -4.40
N VAL A 129 0.43 10.84 -3.72
CA VAL A 129 0.13 9.50 -4.27
C VAL A 129 -1.38 9.27 -4.31
N ASP A 130 -1.83 8.43 -5.24
CA ASP A 130 -3.23 8.01 -5.32
C ASP A 130 -3.56 6.99 -4.22
N SER A 131 -2.60 6.11 -3.90
CA SER A 131 -2.75 5.04 -2.90
C SER A 131 -1.51 4.91 -2.01
N LEU A 132 -1.72 5.00 -0.70
CA LEU A 132 -0.67 4.90 0.32
C LEU A 132 -0.86 3.61 1.14
N GLY A 133 0.18 2.80 1.18
CA GLY A 133 0.25 1.57 1.95
C GLY A 133 1.37 1.58 2.97
N LEU A 134 1.06 1.25 4.23
CA LEU A 134 2.05 1.23 5.31
C LEU A 134 1.80 0.05 6.24
N ASN A 135 2.85 -0.69 6.56
CA ASN A 135 2.83 -1.57 7.72
C ASN A 135 2.92 -0.75 9.03
N ALA A 136 2.39 -1.30 10.12
CA ALA A 136 2.45 -0.73 11.46
C ALA A 136 3.89 -0.38 11.89
N HIS A 137 4.91 -1.13 11.47
CA HIS A 137 6.31 -0.81 11.73
C HIS A 137 6.75 0.48 11.02
N SER A 138 6.34 0.65 9.77
CA SER A 138 6.63 1.85 8.96
C SER A 138 5.70 3.05 9.21
N LEU A 139 4.70 2.94 10.08
CA LEU A 139 3.71 4.01 10.30
C LEU A 139 4.34 5.33 10.79
N HIS A 140 5.51 5.26 11.41
CA HIS A 140 6.29 6.43 11.81
C HIS A 140 6.73 7.32 10.66
N LEU A 141 6.88 6.76 9.46
CA LEU A 141 7.16 7.52 8.24
C LEU A 141 6.05 8.54 7.94
N LEU A 142 4.79 8.16 8.24
CA LEU A 142 3.64 9.03 8.05
C LEU A 142 3.57 10.10 9.12
N TYR A 143 3.45 9.75 10.41
CA TYR A 143 3.23 10.78 11.44
C TYR A 143 4.41 11.74 11.58
N ASN A 144 5.66 11.29 11.39
CA ASN A 144 6.81 12.20 11.38
C ASN A 144 6.90 13.00 10.06
N GLY A 145 6.38 12.47 8.95
CA GLY A 145 6.20 13.19 7.69
C GLY A 145 5.17 14.32 7.80
N LEU A 146 4.01 14.04 8.39
CA LEU A 146 2.95 15.01 8.65
C LEU A 146 3.43 16.16 9.54
N SER A 147 4.29 15.88 10.53
CA SER A 147 4.86 16.88 11.43
C SER A 147 6.16 17.53 10.90
N SER A 148 6.56 17.26 9.66
CA SER A 148 7.80 17.78 9.10
C SER A 148 7.68 19.24 8.63
N LEU A 149 8.81 19.94 8.53
CA LEU A 149 8.83 21.34 8.12
C LEU A 149 8.27 21.50 6.70
N GLY A 150 7.25 22.35 6.55
CA GLY A 150 6.61 22.62 5.27
C GLY A 150 5.49 21.64 4.89
N ALA A 151 5.15 20.69 5.76
CA ALA A 151 3.96 19.88 5.60
C ALA A 151 2.68 20.69 5.89
N ASP A 152 1.69 20.56 5.03
CA ASP A 152 0.37 21.20 5.19
C ASP A 152 -0.75 20.25 4.74
N PRO A 153 -0.97 19.15 5.48
CA PRO A 153 -1.89 18.10 5.07
C PRO A 153 -3.35 18.57 4.98
N GLN A 154 -3.67 19.75 5.51
CA GLN A 154 -4.99 20.37 5.35
C GLN A 154 -5.24 20.84 3.91
N ASN A 155 -4.20 21.27 3.20
CA ASN A 155 -4.32 21.92 1.90
C ASN A 155 -3.63 21.16 0.76
N ASP A 156 -2.60 20.38 1.05
CA ASP A 156 -1.77 19.73 0.03
C ASP A 156 -1.92 18.21 -0.07
N TRP A 157 -2.65 17.59 0.87
CA TRP A 157 -2.84 16.15 0.90
C TRP A 157 -3.87 15.70 -0.13
N LYS A 158 -3.47 14.81 -1.04
CA LYS A 158 -4.32 14.29 -2.13
C LYS A 158 -4.66 12.83 -2.00
N CYS A 159 -3.86 12.05 -1.27
CA CYS A 159 -4.06 10.61 -1.13
C CYS A 159 -5.34 10.29 -0.38
N ARG A 160 -6.25 9.55 -1.03
CA ARG A 160 -7.56 9.19 -0.47
C ARG A 160 -7.68 7.71 -0.09
N HIS A 161 -6.82 6.86 -0.65
CA HIS A 161 -6.83 5.42 -0.44
C HIS A 161 -5.67 5.05 0.47
N VAL A 162 -5.98 4.50 1.64
CA VAL A 162 -4.98 4.14 2.64
C VAL A 162 -5.11 2.67 2.98
N THR A 163 -4.01 1.93 2.87
CA THR A 163 -3.89 0.54 3.29
C THR A 163 -2.94 0.44 4.47
N LEU A 164 -3.41 -0.06 5.60
CA LEU A 164 -2.58 -0.28 6.79
C LEU A 164 -2.45 -1.77 7.07
N ALA A 165 -1.22 -2.28 7.13
CA ALA A 165 -0.95 -3.64 7.53
C ALA A 165 -0.51 -3.75 9.00
N GLY A 166 -0.86 -4.84 9.67
CA GLY A 166 -0.54 -5.09 11.06
C GLY A 166 -1.49 -4.41 12.05
N TYR A 167 -0.93 -3.93 13.16
CA TYR A 167 -1.67 -3.28 14.24
C TYR A 167 -1.32 -1.78 14.28
N PRO A 168 -1.99 -0.94 13.47
CA PRO A 168 -1.68 0.48 13.39
C PRO A 168 -1.89 1.17 14.74
N ARG A 169 -0.97 2.08 15.08
CA ARG A 169 -1.10 2.94 16.26
C ARG A 169 -1.85 4.20 15.85
N TRP A 170 -3.12 4.29 16.23
CA TRP A 170 -3.96 5.45 15.88
C TRP A 170 -3.62 6.71 16.66
N LYS A 171 -3.13 6.56 17.90
CA LYS A 171 -2.91 7.69 18.82
C LYS A 171 -2.07 8.82 18.21
N PRO A 172 -0.90 8.58 17.58
CA PRO A 172 -0.13 9.65 16.93
C PRO A 172 -0.92 10.44 15.88
N LEU A 173 -1.82 9.78 15.13
CA LEU A 173 -2.63 10.43 14.10
C LEU A 173 -3.84 11.17 14.70
N THR A 174 -4.39 10.70 15.82
CA THR A 174 -5.54 11.35 16.46
C THR A 174 -5.15 12.43 17.48
N SER A 175 -3.88 12.50 17.88
CA SER A 175 -3.41 13.41 18.94
C SER A 175 -2.91 14.77 18.46
N CYS A 176 -2.75 14.96 17.15
CA CYS A 176 -2.27 16.21 16.54
C CYS A 176 -3.22 16.66 15.43
N TRP A 177 -3.17 17.96 15.11
CA TRP A 177 -4.06 18.52 14.10
C TRP A 177 -3.66 18.07 12.69
N GLU A 178 -2.35 17.87 12.43
CA GLU A 178 -1.82 17.37 11.15
C GLU A 178 -2.35 15.96 10.86
N GLY A 179 -2.37 15.11 11.89
CA GLY A 179 -2.90 13.76 11.82
C GLY A 179 -4.42 13.74 11.60
N ILE A 180 -5.17 14.60 12.29
CA ILE A 180 -6.63 14.74 12.09
C ILE A 180 -6.93 15.26 10.68
N ALA A 181 -6.17 16.25 10.20
CA ALA A 181 -6.30 16.76 8.83
C ALA A 181 -6.07 15.63 7.81
N PHE A 182 -5.00 14.84 7.97
CA PHE A 182 -4.74 13.66 7.15
C PHE A 182 -5.91 12.66 7.18
N LEU A 183 -6.37 12.25 8.37
CA LEU A 183 -7.47 11.30 8.51
C LEU A 183 -8.76 11.81 7.84
N SER A 184 -9.01 13.12 7.88
CA SER A 184 -10.19 13.71 7.23
C SER A 184 -10.20 13.57 5.70
N HIS A 185 -9.06 13.34 5.04
CA HIS A 185 -8.99 13.16 3.59
C HIS A 185 -9.22 11.71 3.13
N ILE A 186 -9.21 10.75 4.06
CA ILE A 186 -9.35 9.33 3.73
C ILE A 186 -10.79 9.03 3.35
N THR A 187 -10.95 8.40 2.18
CA THR A 187 -12.26 7.92 1.70
C THR A 187 -12.31 6.39 1.66
N HIS A 188 -11.16 5.74 1.43
CA HIS A 188 -11.03 4.30 1.39
C HIS A 188 -9.95 3.85 2.38
N LEU A 189 -10.33 3.01 3.33
CA LEU A 189 -9.44 2.44 4.33
C LEU A 189 -9.44 0.92 4.21
N THR A 190 -8.26 0.34 3.98
CA THR A 190 -8.02 -1.10 3.98
C THR A 190 -7.15 -1.48 5.17
N LEU A 191 -7.59 -2.43 6.00
CA LEU A 191 -6.84 -2.94 7.15
C LEU A 191 -6.44 -4.39 6.94
N TRP A 192 -5.15 -4.63 6.72
CA TRP A 192 -4.58 -5.95 6.52
C TRP A 192 -3.95 -6.48 7.80
N ILE A 193 -4.68 -7.35 8.48
CA ILE A 193 -4.32 -7.80 9.81
C ILE A 193 -3.83 -9.24 9.67
N PRO A 194 -2.57 -9.53 10.04
CA PRO A 194 -2.03 -10.86 9.87
C PRO A 194 -2.80 -11.85 10.75
N THR A 195 -3.65 -12.63 10.10
CA THR A 195 -4.34 -13.78 10.68
C THR A 195 -3.41 -14.98 10.84
N HIS A 196 -2.28 -14.99 10.11
CA HIS A 196 -1.38 -16.12 9.98
C HIS A 196 -0.10 -16.05 10.82
N ASN A 197 0.09 -15.06 11.70
CA ASN A 197 1.29 -15.05 12.57
C ASN A 197 1.31 -16.23 13.56
N ARG A 198 0.28 -17.09 13.56
CA ARG A 198 0.22 -18.35 14.31
C ARG A 198 -0.54 -19.44 13.52
N PRO A 199 -0.05 -19.91 12.35
CA PRO A 199 -0.75 -20.95 11.58
C PRO A 199 -0.86 -22.28 12.34
N TRP A 200 0.04 -22.49 13.31
CA TRP A 200 0.21 -23.74 14.05
C TRP A 200 -0.55 -23.79 15.38
N LEU A 201 -1.09 -22.65 15.85
CA LEU A 201 -1.85 -22.63 17.09
C LEU A 201 -3.33 -22.70 16.74
N PRO A 202 -4.10 -23.61 17.36
CA PRO A 202 -5.54 -23.57 17.22
C PRO A 202 -6.01 -22.17 17.62
N PRO A 203 -6.93 -21.56 16.85
CA PRO A 203 -7.53 -20.30 17.21
C PRO A 203 -8.05 -20.42 18.64
N ALA A 204 -7.75 -19.41 19.46
CA ALA A 204 -8.28 -19.37 20.81
C ALA A 204 -9.82 -19.49 20.73
N PRO A 205 -10.49 -20.14 21.70
CA PRO A 205 -11.95 -20.25 21.71
C PRO A 205 -12.67 -18.88 21.62
N ASP A 206 -11.95 -17.79 21.92
CA ASP A 206 -12.44 -16.41 21.86
C ASP A 206 -11.99 -15.65 20.59
N CYS A 207 -11.52 -16.34 19.55
CA CYS A 207 -11.17 -15.71 18.27
C CYS A 207 -12.45 -15.21 17.58
N THR A 208 -12.74 -13.93 17.73
CA THR A 208 -13.79 -13.25 16.97
C THR A 208 -13.42 -13.24 15.49
N LEU A 209 -14.38 -13.52 14.61
CA LEU A 209 -14.19 -13.49 13.15
C LEU A 209 -13.73 -12.09 12.69
N VAL A 210 -14.28 -11.06 13.32
CA VAL A 210 -13.89 -9.67 13.12
C VAL A 210 -12.72 -9.30 14.06
N PRO A 211 -11.60 -8.80 13.52
CA PRO A 211 -10.46 -8.41 14.33
C PRO A 211 -10.77 -7.27 15.31
N ARG A 212 -10.21 -7.34 16.53
CA ARG A 212 -10.38 -6.29 17.56
C ARG A 212 -9.92 -4.90 17.11
N VAL A 213 -8.92 -4.83 16.24
CA VAL A 213 -8.40 -3.55 15.73
C VAL A 213 -9.45 -2.74 14.97
N ILE A 214 -10.53 -3.37 14.47
CA ILE A 214 -11.67 -2.65 13.87
C ILE A 214 -12.37 -1.76 14.90
N GLN A 215 -12.42 -2.20 16.16
CA GLN A 215 -12.98 -1.42 17.26
C GLN A 215 -12.12 -0.19 17.58
N GLU A 216 -10.82 -0.26 17.31
CA GLU A 216 -9.84 0.79 17.59
C GLU A 216 -9.77 1.86 16.49
N VAL A 217 -10.39 1.63 15.32
CA VAL A 217 -10.41 2.60 14.22
C VAL A 217 -11.11 3.89 14.69
N PRO A 218 -10.46 5.07 14.58
CA PRO A 218 -11.01 6.33 15.03
C PRO A 218 -11.99 6.90 14.00
N LEU A 219 -13.14 6.23 13.80
CA LEU A 219 -14.14 6.58 12.79
C LEU A 219 -14.65 8.02 12.92
N SER A 220 -14.68 8.58 14.13
CA SER A 220 -15.03 9.99 14.36
C SER A 220 -14.03 10.98 13.75
N SER A 221 -12.80 10.56 13.50
CA SER A 221 -11.74 11.37 12.87
C SER A 221 -11.65 11.13 11.36
N LEU A 222 -12.50 10.28 10.80
CA LEU A 222 -12.51 9.86 9.40
C LEU A 222 -13.82 10.30 8.69
N PRO A 223 -14.26 11.56 8.77
CA PRO A 223 -15.60 11.99 8.36
C PRO A 223 -15.95 11.70 6.88
N ASN A 224 -14.95 11.60 6.00
CA ASN A 224 -15.13 11.36 4.57
C ASN A 224 -14.99 9.88 4.19
N LEU A 225 -14.86 8.97 5.17
CA LEU A 225 -14.70 7.55 4.91
C LEU A 225 -15.99 6.95 4.36
N THR A 226 -15.93 6.48 3.13
CA THR A 226 -17.05 5.83 2.42
C THR A 226 -16.84 4.34 2.23
N HIS A 227 -15.59 3.87 2.30
CA HIS A 227 -15.22 2.47 2.09
C HIS A 227 -14.31 1.97 3.20
N LEU A 228 -14.66 0.85 3.82
CA LEU A 228 -13.85 0.18 4.83
C LEU A 228 -13.70 -1.30 4.48
N ALA A 229 -12.46 -1.78 4.39
CA ALA A 229 -12.17 -3.18 4.15
C ALA A 229 -11.18 -3.69 5.17
N PHE A 230 -11.32 -4.95 5.56
CA PHE A 230 -10.37 -5.59 6.45
C PHE A 230 -10.30 -7.09 6.23
N SER A 231 -9.13 -7.65 6.52
CA SER A 231 -8.95 -9.10 6.53
C SER A 231 -9.73 -9.72 7.68
N PHE A 232 -10.44 -10.81 7.44
CA PHE A 232 -11.13 -11.57 8.48
C PHE A 232 -10.77 -13.07 8.37
N LEU A 233 -10.97 -13.80 9.47
CA LEU A 233 -10.74 -15.23 9.49
C LEU A 233 -11.97 -15.92 8.88
N PRO A 234 -11.86 -16.66 7.76
CA PRO A 234 -12.93 -17.55 7.33
C PRO A 234 -13.10 -18.68 8.35
N ASP A 235 -14.31 -19.25 8.43
CA ASP A 235 -14.66 -20.39 9.30
C ASP A 235 -13.57 -21.49 9.28
N HIS A 236 -13.24 -22.04 10.46
CA HIS A 236 -12.16 -23.01 10.72
C HIS A 236 -12.16 -24.23 9.80
N ARG A 237 -13.29 -24.52 9.14
CA ARG A 237 -13.43 -25.59 8.15
C ARG A 237 -12.60 -25.34 6.88
N LEU A 238 -12.43 -24.09 6.46
CA LEU A 238 -11.63 -23.72 5.29
C LEU A 238 -10.12 -23.86 5.52
N ILE A 239 -9.67 -23.67 6.77
CA ILE A 239 -8.25 -23.81 7.15
C ILE A 239 -7.75 -25.25 6.96
N ARG A 240 -8.60 -26.26 7.17
CA ARG A 240 -8.19 -27.67 7.01
C ARG A 240 -7.84 -28.04 5.57
N HIS A 241 -8.48 -27.42 4.58
CA HIS A 241 -8.20 -27.70 3.17
C HIS A 241 -6.90 -27.06 2.65
N MET A 242 -6.37 -26.04 3.33
CA MET A 242 -5.08 -25.42 2.97
C MET A 242 -3.87 -26.29 3.33
N VAL A 243 -4.02 -27.27 4.24
CA VAL A 243 -2.92 -28.13 4.69
C VAL A 243 -2.67 -29.30 3.72
N ASP A 244 -3.63 -29.63 2.87
CA ASP A 244 -3.59 -30.85 2.03
C ASP A 244 -3.08 -30.62 0.59
N GLY A 245 -2.70 -29.39 0.19
CA GLY A 245 -2.35 -29.06 -1.20
C GLY A 245 -1.08 -28.22 -1.37
N THR A 246 0.08 -28.88 -1.50
CA THR A 246 1.36 -28.56 -2.17
C THR A 246 1.89 -27.14 -2.46
N ASP A 247 1.26 -26.02 -2.14
CA ASP A 247 1.83 -24.68 -2.38
C ASP A 247 1.75 -23.80 -1.13
N ILE A 248 2.60 -24.11 -0.15
CA ILE A 248 2.80 -23.35 1.11
C ILE A 248 3.13 -21.87 0.90
N PHE A 249 3.37 -21.45 -0.36
CA PHE A 249 3.75 -20.10 -0.71
C PHE A 249 2.57 -19.23 -1.15
N ARG A 250 1.40 -19.80 -1.50
CA ARG A 250 0.21 -19.02 -1.85
C ARG A 250 -0.87 -19.20 -0.80
N MET A 251 -1.21 -18.10 -0.14
CA MET A 251 -2.26 -18.05 0.86
C MET A 251 -3.36 -17.13 0.35
N SER A 252 -4.57 -17.64 0.20
CA SER A 252 -5.71 -16.77 -0.08
C SER A 252 -6.19 -16.16 1.24
N SER A 253 -6.24 -14.84 1.31
CA SER A 253 -6.79 -14.09 2.44
C SER A 253 -8.18 -13.59 2.08
N HIS A 254 -9.13 -13.67 3.01
CA HIS A 254 -10.47 -13.14 2.80
C HIS A 254 -10.57 -11.73 3.38
N MET A 255 -11.02 -10.82 2.54
CA MET A 255 -11.28 -9.42 2.85
C MET A 255 -12.78 -9.20 2.89
N LEU A 256 -13.26 -8.60 3.97
CA LEU A 256 -14.63 -8.09 4.05
C LEU A 256 -14.58 -6.59 3.77
N ALA A 257 -15.39 -6.14 2.82
CA ALA A 257 -15.51 -4.75 2.42
C ALA A 257 -16.91 -4.22 2.70
N TYR A 258 -16.99 -3.05 3.32
CA TYR A 258 -18.20 -2.29 3.56
C TYR A 258 -18.17 -0.99 2.76
N VAL A 259 -19.34 -0.58 2.29
CA VAL A 259 -19.54 0.69 1.59
C VAL A 259 -20.72 1.43 2.20
N LEU A 260 -20.52 2.71 2.48
CA LEU A 260 -21.57 3.57 3.02
C LEU A 260 -22.61 3.89 1.93
N PRO A 261 -23.91 3.63 2.14
CA PRO A 261 -24.95 4.04 1.21
C PRO A 261 -25.09 5.57 1.17
N ASP A 262 -25.42 6.11 0.00
CA ASP A 262 -25.55 7.56 -0.20
C ASP A 262 -26.72 8.17 0.58
N SER A 263 -27.70 7.33 0.93
CA SER A 263 -28.91 7.72 1.66
C SER A 263 -28.75 7.76 3.18
N VAL A 264 -27.58 7.37 3.69
CA VAL A 264 -27.37 7.20 5.13
C VAL A 264 -26.76 8.48 5.70
N ASP A 265 -27.58 9.25 6.43
CA ASP A 265 -27.11 10.39 7.24
C ASP A 265 -26.16 9.94 8.37
N SER A 266 -26.10 8.64 8.66
CA SER A 266 -25.19 8.06 9.64
C SER A 266 -23.76 8.07 9.09
N GLY A 267 -22.88 8.83 9.73
CA GLY A 267 -21.47 8.89 9.34
C GLY A 267 -20.71 7.56 9.49
N PRO A 268 -19.39 7.57 9.26
CA PRO A 268 -18.52 6.38 9.24
C PRO A 268 -18.61 5.44 10.46
N SER A 269 -19.14 5.93 11.59
CA SER A 269 -19.37 5.13 12.80
C SER A 269 -20.21 3.87 12.55
N VAL A 270 -21.10 3.88 11.55
CA VAL A 270 -21.95 2.72 11.21
C VAL A 270 -21.14 1.49 10.81
N PHE A 271 -19.94 1.66 10.25
CA PHE A 271 -19.06 0.53 9.93
C PHE A 271 -18.72 -0.32 11.15
N ARG A 272 -18.57 0.31 12.32
CA ARG A 272 -18.32 -0.41 13.57
C ARG A 272 -19.53 -1.22 13.98
N GLU A 273 -20.72 -0.68 13.83
CA GLU A 273 -21.98 -1.38 14.15
C GLU A 273 -22.16 -2.59 13.25
N TRP A 274 -21.92 -2.46 11.94
CA TRP A 274 -21.96 -3.58 11.01
C TRP A 274 -20.91 -4.63 11.34
N ALA A 275 -19.67 -4.22 11.61
CA ALA A 275 -18.58 -5.11 11.97
C ALA A 275 -18.81 -5.88 13.28
N LEU A 276 -19.59 -5.32 14.21
CA LEU A 276 -19.87 -5.94 15.52
C LEU A 276 -21.24 -6.62 15.58
N SER A 277 -22.01 -6.59 14.51
CA SER A 277 -23.28 -7.31 14.36
C SER A 277 -23.04 -8.82 14.36
N ASP A 278 -24.02 -9.58 14.88
CA ASP A 278 -24.04 -11.04 14.76
C ASP A 278 -24.02 -11.48 13.29
N ASP A 279 -24.66 -10.69 12.41
CA ASP A 279 -24.74 -10.90 10.96
C ASP A 279 -23.88 -9.88 10.20
N PHE A 280 -22.61 -9.72 10.59
CA PHE A 280 -21.68 -8.75 9.99
C PHE A 280 -21.53 -8.90 8.45
N LEU A 281 -21.81 -10.08 7.89
CA LEU A 281 -21.79 -10.33 6.45
C LEU A 281 -22.95 -9.70 5.69
N VAL A 282 -24.06 -9.33 6.34
CA VAL A 282 -25.26 -8.80 5.65
C VAL A 282 -24.98 -7.47 4.95
N ASN A 283 -24.10 -6.65 5.53
CA ASN A 283 -23.79 -5.32 5.01
C ASN A 283 -22.48 -5.28 4.21
N GLY A 284 -21.79 -6.42 4.06
CA GLY A 284 -20.45 -6.47 3.49
C GLY A 284 -20.30 -7.44 2.33
N VAL A 285 -19.31 -7.17 1.50
CA VAL A 285 -18.91 -8.03 0.38
C VAL A 285 -17.62 -8.74 0.75
N VAL A 286 -17.59 -10.05 0.56
CA VAL A 286 -16.39 -10.86 0.77
C VAL A 286 -15.63 -10.97 -0.54
N GLN A 287 -14.38 -10.51 -0.55
CA GLN A 287 -13.43 -10.67 -1.65
C GLN A 287 -12.29 -11.57 -1.20
N THR A 288 -11.84 -12.47 -2.07
CA THR A 288 -10.62 -13.26 -1.85
C THR A 288 -9.45 -12.55 -2.50
N VAL A 289 -8.35 -12.41 -1.76
CA VAL A 289 -7.11 -11.80 -2.22
C VAL A 289 -6.00 -12.84 -2.15
N ASP A 290 -5.30 -13.04 -3.25
CA ASP A 290 -4.16 -13.95 -3.29
C ASP A 290 -2.93 -13.26 -2.69
N ALA A 291 -2.47 -13.76 -1.55
CA ALA A 291 -1.25 -13.34 -0.89
C ALA A 291 -0.16 -14.39 -1.07
N ILE A 292 1.10 -13.93 -1.11
CA ILE A 292 2.25 -14.82 -1.08
C ILE A 292 2.71 -14.93 0.38
N GLY A 293 2.70 -16.14 0.94
CA GLY A 293 3.15 -16.38 2.32
C GLY A 293 4.57 -15.89 2.58
N CYS A 294 4.95 -15.74 3.85
CA CYS A 294 6.29 -15.28 4.22
C CYS A 294 7.37 -16.23 3.69
N ILE A 295 8.21 -15.76 2.77
CA ILE A 295 9.39 -16.50 2.30
C ILE A 295 10.62 -15.95 3.04
N GLY A 296 11.02 -16.66 4.09
CA GLY A 296 12.23 -16.34 4.86
C GLY A 296 12.06 -15.08 5.73
N ARG A 297 12.83 -14.02 5.43
CA ARG A 297 12.84 -12.77 6.21
C ARG A 297 11.84 -11.71 5.72
N TRP A 298 11.09 -12.00 4.66
CA TRP A 298 10.27 -11.00 3.98
C TRP A 298 8.79 -11.32 4.13
N ASP A 299 8.02 -10.33 4.56
CA ASP A 299 6.56 -10.39 4.59
C ASP A 299 5.99 -9.97 3.22
N LEU A 300 6.02 -10.90 2.27
CA LEU A 300 5.45 -10.71 0.93
C LEU A 300 3.92 -10.80 0.91
N SER A 301 3.30 -11.14 2.04
CA SER A 301 1.86 -11.41 2.10
C SER A 301 1.03 -10.17 1.82
N TRP A 302 1.63 -8.99 1.95
CA TRP A 302 0.97 -7.71 1.71
C TRP A 302 1.59 -6.92 0.56
N GLU A 303 2.91 -7.03 0.38
CA GLU A 303 3.61 -6.36 -0.72
C GLU A 303 3.07 -6.81 -2.07
N PHE A 304 2.88 -8.11 -2.25
CA PHE A 304 2.44 -8.67 -3.53
C PHE A 304 1.02 -8.22 -3.91
N PRO A 305 -0.03 -8.38 -3.07
CA PRO A 305 -1.35 -7.85 -3.36
C PRO A 305 -1.35 -6.36 -3.64
N PHE A 306 -0.59 -5.58 -2.86
CA PHE A 306 -0.51 -4.14 -3.08
C PHE A 306 0.06 -3.83 -4.46
N MET A 307 1.18 -4.46 -4.85
CA MET A 307 1.79 -4.26 -6.17
C MET A 307 0.82 -4.60 -7.31
N GLN A 308 0.04 -5.66 -7.18
CA GLN A 308 -0.92 -6.08 -8.22
C GLN A 308 -2.13 -5.15 -8.38
N GLY A 309 -2.36 -4.23 -7.44
CA GLY A 309 -3.56 -3.39 -7.51
C GLY A 309 -4.76 -3.95 -6.74
N GLU A 310 -4.57 -5.03 -5.97
CA GLU A 310 -5.67 -5.72 -5.30
C GLU A 310 -6.52 -4.81 -4.39
N PRO A 311 -5.96 -3.87 -3.58
CA PRO A 311 -6.78 -2.93 -2.83
C PRO A 311 -7.76 -2.14 -3.71
N ASP A 312 -7.29 -1.67 -4.86
CA ASP A 312 -8.08 -0.84 -5.78
C ASP A 312 -9.09 -1.72 -6.57
N ALA A 313 -8.73 -2.98 -6.82
CA ALA A 313 -9.62 -3.97 -7.43
C ALA A 313 -10.79 -4.35 -6.50
N ILE A 314 -10.55 -4.51 -5.19
CA ILE A 314 -11.61 -4.73 -4.19
C ILE A 314 -12.66 -3.63 -4.31
N TRP A 315 -12.24 -2.35 -4.35
CA TRP A 315 -13.17 -1.24 -4.43
C TRP A 315 -13.97 -1.22 -5.72
N SER A 316 -13.30 -1.44 -6.85
CA SER A 316 -13.95 -1.50 -8.16
C SER A 316 -15.02 -2.60 -8.22
N GLU A 317 -14.76 -3.76 -7.60
CA GLU A 317 -15.71 -4.86 -7.53
C GLU A 317 -16.90 -4.54 -6.64
N VAL A 318 -16.65 -3.97 -5.47
CA VAL A 318 -17.69 -3.66 -4.49
C VAL A 318 -18.63 -2.57 -5.02
N ASP A 319 -18.09 -1.54 -5.67
CA ASP A 319 -18.87 -0.50 -6.34
C ASP A 319 -19.77 -1.07 -7.44
N ARG A 320 -19.23 -2.02 -8.23
CA ARG A 320 -19.99 -2.72 -9.28
C ARG A 320 -21.16 -3.52 -8.69
N LEU A 321 -20.93 -4.25 -7.61
CA LEU A 321 -21.97 -5.04 -6.96
C LEU A 321 -23.06 -4.13 -6.36
N ARG A 322 -22.69 -2.97 -5.83
CA ARG A 322 -23.65 -1.98 -5.32
C ARG A 322 -24.51 -1.39 -6.43
N ALA A 323 -23.91 -1.08 -7.58
CA ALA A 323 -24.65 -0.58 -8.73
C ALA A 323 -25.73 -1.58 -9.18
N ASN A 324 -25.41 -2.87 -9.20
CA ASN A 324 -26.34 -3.93 -9.62
C ASN A 324 -27.49 -4.19 -8.63
N ASN A 325 -27.33 -3.86 -7.34
CA ASN A 325 -28.35 -4.06 -6.32
C ASN A 325 -29.31 -2.86 -6.16
N SER A 326 -29.07 -1.77 -6.88
CA SER A 326 -29.87 -0.54 -6.81
C SER A 326 -30.97 -0.46 -7.88
N ASP A 327 -30.99 -1.42 -8.81
CA ASP A 327 -31.99 -1.60 -9.88
C ASP A 327 -33.04 -2.67 -9.51
#